data_AF-A0AAV2YNG2-F1
#
_entry.id   AF-A0AAV2YNG2-F1
#
_cell.length_a   1.000
_cell.length_b   1.000
_cell.length_c   1.000
_cell.angle_alpha   90.00
_cell.angle_beta   90.00
_cell.angle_gamma   90.00
#
_symmetry.space_group_name_H-M   'P 1'
#
loop_
_entity.id
_entity.type
_entity.pdbx_description
1 polymer ?
#
loop_
_entity_poly.entity_id
_entity_poly.type
_entity_poly.pdbx_seq_one_letter_code
_entity_poly.pdbx_strand_id
1 'polypeptide(L)'
;MSARRITVDDDARSATNVNSNVANLSAYQSPPRWVKDEVIDACSLCSDQFDLLNRKHHCRACGLVYCKSCAARFDRVIKLGFREPVRVCNPCFQQAKCENVFYDLHLPVLEKGEVFTKYGMLRSRLIEMRFLPALSLFQQHVGDVKAIALDSVMDVRTVCNDKDNADLGFVIITSTEQHRFDASTREKRQQWVDAISSARDVRQNLLALERDKQAKIAAKEHEEVKQYAEQMQILEEKKASFHEDRMKRRAEKRESLRLKYNLAPPTMAAS
;
A
#
# COMPACT_ATOMS: atom_id res chain seq x y z
N MET A 1 30.86 42.14 -25.26
CA MET A 1 29.61 41.79 -24.57
C MET A 1 29.09 40.49 -25.16
N SER A 2 29.16 39.39 -24.40
CA SER A 2 28.56 38.11 -24.78
C SER A 2 28.08 37.43 -23.51
N ALA A 3 26.78 37.24 -23.40
CA ALA A 3 26.10 36.70 -22.24
C ALA A 3 26.26 35.17 -22.20
N ARG A 4 26.86 34.64 -21.12
CA ARG A 4 26.84 33.21 -20.82
C ARG A 4 25.60 32.88 -19.99
N ARG A 5 24.74 32.05 -20.57
CA ARG A 5 23.58 31.40 -19.97
C ARG A 5 24.09 30.35 -18.97
N ILE A 6 23.79 30.51 -17.68
CA ILE A 6 24.10 29.51 -16.65
C ILE A 6 22.89 28.58 -16.56
N THR A 7 23.08 27.33 -16.99
CA THR A 7 22.09 26.25 -16.85
C THR A 7 22.11 25.73 -15.42
N VAL A 8 20.93 25.73 -14.79
CA VAL A 8 20.67 25.20 -13.45
C VAL A 8 20.27 23.74 -13.57
N ASP A 9 21.22 22.85 -13.84
CA ASP A 9 20.94 21.41 -13.90
C ASP A 9 22.24 20.65 -13.65
N ASP A 10 22.64 20.43 -12.39
CA ASP A 10 23.59 19.34 -12.05
C ASP A 10 23.62 18.93 -10.56
N ASP A 11 23.20 19.79 -9.62
CA ASP A 11 23.31 19.46 -8.17
C ASP A 11 22.10 18.71 -7.57
N ALA A 12 21.03 18.46 -8.34
CA ALA A 12 19.82 17.77 -7.84
C ALA A 12 19.91 16.23 -7.87
N ARG A 13 21.01 15.65 -8.34
CA ARG A 13 21.12 14.19 -8.60
C ARG A 13 21.66 13.34 -7.44
N SER A 14 22.01 13.91 -6.29
CA SER A 14 22.67 13.15 -5.21
C SER A 14 21.78 12.71 -4.04
N ALA A 15 20.48 13.02 -4.03
CA ALA A 15 19.64 12.81 -2.83
C ALA A 15 18.30 12.06 -3.03
N THR A 16 18.11 11.30 -4.11
CA THR A 16 16.86 10.52 -4.27
C THR A 16 17.11 9.12 -4.82
N ASN A 17 17.51 8.19 -3.94
CA ASN A 17 17.14 6.79 -4.11
C ASN A 17 15.87 6.53 -3.29
N VAL A 18 14.76 7.13 -3.71
CA VAL A 18 13.44 6.86 -3.14
C VAL A 18 12.77 5.89 -4.10
N ASN A 19 12.57 4.66 -3.63
CA ASN A 19 11.93 3.58 -4.36
C ASN A 19 10.58 4.06 -4.96
N SER A 20 10.40 3.98 -6.28
CA SER A 20 9.25 4.51 -7.02
C SER A 20 7.93 3.74 -6.78
N ASN A 21 7.93 2.77 -5.86
CA ASN A 21 6.81 1.90 -5.51
C ASN A 21 6.08 2.30 -4.22
N VAL A 22 6.33 3.50 -3.68
CA VAL A 22 5.68 3.97 -2.45
C VAL A 22 4.45 4.82 -2.82
N ALA A 23 3.24 4.49 -2.32
CA ALA A 23 2.04 5.31 -2.54
C ALA A 23 2.23 6.74 -2.04
N ASN A 24 2.55 7.65 -2.95
CA ASN A 24 2.63 9.07 -2.60
C ASN A 24 1.22 9.64 -2.37
N LEU A 25 1.11 10.66 -1.52
CA LEU A 25 -0.12 11.44 -1.34
C LEU A 25 -0.48 12.30 -2.57
N SER A 26 0.26 12.14 -3.66
CA SER A 26 -0.05 12.79 -4.93
C SER A 26 -1.40 12.32 -5.45
N ALA A 27 -2.14 13.25 -6.06
CA ALA A 27 -3.45 13.01 -6.68
C ALA A 27 -3.39 12.16 -7.98
N TYR A 28 -2.40 11.27 -8.11
CA TYR A 28 -2.03 10.64 -9.38
C TYR A 28 -1.75 9.13 -9.27
N GLN A 29 -2.48 8.42 -8.42
CA GLN A 29 -2.55 6.98 -8.58
C GLN A 29 -3.39 6.66 -9.81
N SER A 30 -2.91 5.74 -10.66
CA SER A 30 -3.67 5.30 -11.82
C SER A 30 -4.98 4.63 -11.38
N PRO A 31 -6.14 5.02 -11.94
CA PRO A 31 -7.40 4.34 -11.68
C PRO A 31 -7.30 2.84 -11.94
N PRO A 32 -7.97 1.99 -11.14
CA PRO A 32 -7.95 0.55 -11.37
C PRO A 32 -8.64 0.21 -12.69
N ARG A 33 -8.14 -0.83 -13.35
CA ARG A 33 -8.82 -1.42 -14.50
C ARG A 33 -10.15 -2.02 -14.04
N TRP A 34 -11.21 -1.77 -14.79
CA TRP A 34 -12.50 -2.39 -14.54
C TRP A 34 -12.43 -3.89 -14.80
N VAL A 35 -13.06 -4.65 -13.90
CA VAL A 35 -13.30 -6.07 -14.13
C VAL A 35 -14.30 -6.20 -15.27
N LYS A 36 -14.02 -7.11 -16.20
CA LYS A 36 -14.91 -7.36 -17.34
C LYS A 36 -16.24 -7.93 -16.86
N ASP A 37 -17.32 -7.57 -17.52
CA ASP A 37 -18.66 -8.01 -17.10
C ASP A 37 -18.84 -9.52 -17.28
N GLU A 38 -18.15 -10.15 -18.24
CA GLU A 38 -18.31 -11.58 -18.54
C GLU A 38 -17.87 -12.52 -17.41
N VAL A 39 -17.07 -12.04 -16.45
CA VAL A 39 -16.50 -12.88 -15.38
C VAL A 39 -17.18 -12.69 -14.03
N ILE A 40 -18.23 -11.86 -13.95
CA ILE A 40 -18.92 -11.53 -12.70
C ILE A 40 -20.42 -11.75 -12.82
N ASP A 41 -20.95 -12.69 -12.03
CA ASP A 41 -22.37 -13.02 -12.05
C ASP A 41 -23.15 -12.46 -10.85
N ALA A 42 -22.46 -11.88 -9.87
CA ALA A 42 -23.08 -11.33 -8.67
C ALA A 42 -22.39 -10.04 -8.17
N CYS A 43 -23.15 -9.23 -7.44
CA CYS A 43 -22.67 -8.00 -6.83
C CYS A 43 -21.48 -8.27 -5.89
N SER A 44 -20.37 -7.53 -6.06
CA SER A 44 -19.16 -7.68 -5.23
C SER A 44 -19.31 -7.22 -3.77
N LEU A 45 -20.51 -6.81 -3.33
CA LEU A 45 -20.79 -6.43 -1.94
C LEU A 45 -21.88 -7.28 -1.30
N CYS A 46 -23.05 -7.40 -1.94
CA CYS A 46 -24.19 -8.12 -1.38
C CYS A 46 -24.40 -9.52 -1.97
N SER A 47 -23.58 -9.93 -2.94
CA SER A 47 -23.67 -11.23 -3.64
C SER A 47 -24.99 -11.49 -4.37
N ASP A 48 -25.80 -10.46 -4.57
CA ASP A 48 -27.04 -10.53 -5.34
C ASP A 48 -26.74 -10.77 -6.83
N GLN A 49 -27.46 -11.71 -7.45
CA GLN A 49 -27.17 -12.15 -8.82
C GLN A 49 -27.59 -11.09 -9.85
N PHE A 50 -26.78 -10.92 -10.87
CA PHE A 50 -27.10 -10.06 -11.99
C PHE A 50 -28.00 -10.77 -12.99
N ASP A 51 -29.00 -10.07 -13.48
CA ASP A 51 -29.94 -10.54 -14.50
C ASP A 51 -30.37 -9.36 -15.40
N LEU A 52 -31.44 -9.54 -16.18
CA LEU A 52 -31.94 -8.49 -17.08
C LEU A 52 -32.47 -7.25 -16.34
N LEU A 53 -32.89 -7.39 -15.07
CA LEU A 53 -33.43 -6.31 -14.25
C LEU A 53 -32.39 -5.74 -13.27
N ASN A 54 -31.52 -6.60 -12.72
CA ASN A 54 -30.40 -6.24 -11.86
C ASN A 54 -29.13 -6.05 -12.68
N ARG A 55 -28.91 -4.80 -13.13
CA ARG A 55 -27.81 -4.46 -14.04
C ARG A 55 -26.50 -4.22 -13.29
N LYS A 56 -25.40 -4.52 -13.98
CA LYS A 56 -24.01 -4.33 -13.52
C LYS A 56 -23.60 -2.85 -13.50
N HIS A 57 -22.87 -2.44 -12.47
CA HIS A 57 -22.29 -1.10 -12.35
C HIS A 57 -20.87 -1.12 -11.79
N HIS A 58 -19.93 -0.52 -12.52
CA HIS A 58 -18.55 -0.39 -12.04
C HIS A 58 -18.35 0.79 -11.10
N CYS A 59 -17.67 0.52 -9.99
CA CYS A 59 -17.08 1.55 -9.14
C CYS A 59 -15.82 2.10 -9.79
N ARG A 60 -15.73 3.42 -9.98
CA ARG A 60 -14.53 4.06 -10.57
C ARG A 60 -13.32 4.02 -9.63
N ALA A 61 -13.54 3.84 -8.33
CA ALA A 61 -12.48 3.82 -7.32
C ALA A 61 -11.81 2.45 -7.14
N CYS A 62 -12.56 1.35 -7.20
CA CYS A 62 -12.01 -0.01 -7.00
C CYS A 62 -12.08 -0.90 -8.26
N GLY A 63 -12.82 -0.50 -9.30
CA GLY A 63 -12.95 -1.25 -10.56
C GLY A 63 -13.86 -2.48 -10.50
N LEU A 64 -14.40 -2.82 -9.32
CA LEU A 64 -15.32 -3.95 -9.13
C LEU A 64 -16.76 -3.62 -9.56
N VAL A 65 -17.59 -4.66 -9.66
CA VAL A 65 -18.96 -4.60 -10.20
C VAL A 65 -19.99 -4.75 -9.09
N TYR A 66 -21.01 -3.89 -9.09
CA TYR A 66 -22.02 -3.80 -8.06
C TYR A 66 -23.42 -3.65 -8.65
N CYS A 67 -24.45 -4.01 -7.88
CA CYS A 67 -25.84 -3.68 -8.18
C CYS A 67 -26.14 -2.20 -7.89
N LYS A 68 -27.33 -1.74 -8.31
CA LYS A 68 -27.74 -0.33 -8.20
C LYS A 68 -27.67 0.20 -6.77
N SER A 69 -28.11 -0.58 -5.78
CA SER A 69 -28.12 -0.16 -4.37
C SER A 69 -26.71 -0.09 -3.76
N CYS A 70 -25.82 -1.00 -4.14
CA CYS A 70 -24.45 -1.04 -3.65
C CYS A 70 -23.53 0.02 -4.29
N ALA A 71 -23.89 0.56 -5.46
CA ALA A 71 -23.17 1.64 -6.15
C ALA A 71 -24.10 2.78 -6.60
N ALA A 72 -25.00 3.22 -5.70
CA ALA A 72 -25.97 4.28 -5.96
C ALA A 72 -25.37 5.70 -5.92
N ARG A 73 -24.20 5.85 -5.29
CA ARG A 73 -23.63 7.16 -4.93
C ARG A 73 -22.52 7.59 -5.89
N PHE A 74 -22.31 8.90 -5.94
CA PHE A 74 -21.29 9.56 -6.75
C PHE A 74 -20.49 10.50 -5.86
N ASP A 75 -19.16 10.47 -5.98
CA ASP A 75 -18.27 11.38 -5.28
C ASP A 75 -16.95 11.54 -6.05
N ARG A 76 -16.19 12.58 -5.73
CA ARG A 76 -14.83 12.78 -6.25
C ARG A 76 -13.89 11.76 -5.62
N VAL A 77 -12.91 11.31 -6.37
CA VAL A 77 -11.87 10.40 -5.89
C VAL A 77 -10.53 11.00 -6.28
N ILE A 78 -10.14 12.05 -5.54
CA ILE A 78 -9.05 12.95 -5.91
C ILE A 78 -7.72 12.21 -6.02
N LYS A 79 -7.46 11.21 -5.16
CA LYS A 79 -6.26 10.36 -5.22
C LYS A 79 -6.06 9.63 -6.56
N LEU A 80 -7.15 9.39 -7.29
CA LEU A 80 -7.15 8.74 -8.60
C LEU A 80 -7.30 9.74 -9.77
N GLY A 81 -7.21 11.04 -9.50
CA GLY A 81 -7.40 12.09 -10.50
C GLY A 81 -8.86 12.42 -10.86
N PHE A 82 -9.85 11.76 -10.22
CA PHE A 82 -11.26 12.07 -10.46
C PHE A 82 -11.70 13.31 -9.68
N ARG A 83 -11.58 14.48 -10.31
CA ARG A 83 -11.99 15.77 -9.75
C ARG A 83 -13.48 16.06 -9.88
N GLU A 84 -14.18 15.34 -10.74
CA GLU A 84 -15.65 15.40 -10.85
C GLU A 84 -16.28 14.16 -10.19
N PRO A 85 -17.51 14.26 -9.65
CA PRO A 85 -18.18 13.13 -9.03
C PRO A 85 -18.32 11.93 -9.99
N VAL A 86 -17.76 10.79 -9.59
CA VAL A 86 -17.85 9.53 -10.32
C VAL A 86 -18.58 8.49 -9.48
N ARG A 87 -19.20 7.51 -10.15
CA ARG A 87 -19.91 6.43 -9.45
C ARG A 87 -18.94 5.63 -8.58
N VAL A 88 -19.31 5.47 -7.33
CA VAL A 88 -18.54 4.71 -6.35
C VAL A 88 -19.44 3.72 -5.60
N CYS A 89 -18.88 2.58 -5.21
CA CYS A 89 -19.58 1.67 -4.30
C CYS A 89 -19.67 2.25 -2.89
N ASN A 90 -20.55 1.70 -2.06
CA ASN A 90 -20.77 2.21 -0.70
C ASN A 90 -19.50 2.30 0.17
N PRO A 91 -18.60 1.30 0.19
CA PRO A 91 -17.32 1.43 0.89
C PRO A 91 -16.44 2.55 0.34
N CYS A 92 -16.26 2.60 -0.99
CA CYS A 92 -15.42 3.63 -1.61
C CYS A 92 -16.00 5.04 -1.45
N PHE A 93 -17.32 5.19 -1.38
CA PHE A 93 -17.96 6.47 -1.09
C PHE A 93 -17.57 6.97 0.31
N GLN A 94 -17.65 6.11 1.32
CA GLN A 94 -17.30 6.52 2.68
C GLN A 94 -15.82 6.91 2.79
N GLN A 95 -14.95 6.15 2.14
CA GLN A 95 -13.53 6.45 2.10
C GLN A 95 -13.23 7.75 1.35
N ALA A 96 -13.78 7.91 0.15
CA ALA A 96 -13.60 9.12 -0.66
C ALA A 96 -14.08 10.37 0.08
N LYS A 97 -15.22 10.28 0.77
CA LYS A 97 -15.75 11.39 1.57
C LYS A 97 -14.77 11.83 2.67
N CYS A 98 -14.19 10.88 3.41
CA CYS A 98 -13.20 11.20 4.44
C CYS A 98 -11.90 11.75 3.84
N GLU A 99 -11.43 11.18 2.74
CA GLU A 99 -10.21 11.62 2.06
C GLU A 99 -10.38 13.01 1.41
N ASN A 100 -11.55 13.33 0.87
CA ASN A 100 -11.82 14.62 0.24
C ASN A 100 -11.70 15.77 1.25
N VAL A 101 -11.97 15.55 2.55
CA VAL A 101 -11.69 16.55 3.60
C VAL A 101 -10.21 16.92 3.62
N PHE A 102 -9.31 15.93 3.55
CA PHE A 102 -7.87 16.18 3.46
C PHE A 102 -7.52 16.97 2.20
N TYR A 103 -7.98 16.52 1.04
CA TYR A 103 -7.64 17.15 -0.24
C TYR A 103 -8.18 18.59 -0.39
N ASP A 104 -9.38 18.85 0.11
CA ASP A 104 -10.05 20.15 -0.04
C ASP A 104 -9.58 21.17 1.02
N LEU A 105 -9.39 20.73 2.28
CA LEU A 105 -9.12 21.64 3.39
C LEU A 105 -7.66 21.66 3.84
N HIS A 106 -7.04 20.49 3.96
CA HIS A 106 -5.74 20.36 4.64
C HIS A 106 -4.56 20.41 3.68
N LEU A 107 -4.66 19.74 2.54
CA LEU A 107 -3.59 19.68 1.54
C LEU A 107 -3.18 21.09 1.05
N PRO A 108 -4.09 22.01 0.70
CA PRO A 108 -3.70 23.35 0.25
C PRO A 108 -2.97 24.15 1.34
N VAL A 109 -3.30 23.94 2.61
CA VAL A 109 -2.62 24.59 3.75
C VAL A 109 -1.18 24.08 3.85
N LEU A 110 -0.99 22.76 3.80
CA LEU A 110 0.32 22.14 3.90
C LEU A 110 1.20 22.47 2.68
N GLU A 111 0.62 22.49 1.49
CA GLU A 111 1.30 22.87 0.25
C GLU A 111 1.57 24.36 0.15
N LYS A 112 0.76 25.23 0.75
CA LYS A 112 1.08 26.67 0.79
C LYS A 112 2.32 26.93 1.63
N GLY A 113 2.53 26.14 2.67
CA GLY A 113 3.61 26.31 3.62
C GLY A 113 3.33 27.43 4.62
N GLU A 114 4.09 27.43 5.71
CA GLU A 114 3.98 28.42 6.79
C GLU A 114 5.33 28.60 7.48
N VAL A 115 5.53 29.79 8.02
CA VAL A 115 6.74 30.12 8.79
C VAL A 115 6.51 29.76 10.26
N PHE A 116 7.41 28.95 10.81
CA PHE A 116 7.39 28.51 12.20
C PHE A 116 8.66 28.89 12.93
N THR A 117 8.54 29.11 14.24
CA THR A 117 9.68 29.11 15.14
C THR A 117 10.00 27.66 15.50
N LYS A 118 11.15 27.15 15.09
CA LYS A 118 11.64 25.82 15.49
C LYS A 118 12.53 25.96 16.72
N TYR A 119 12.23 25.21 17.77
CA TYR A 119 13.02 25.17 18.99
C TYR A 119 14.03 24.02 18.94
N GLY A 120 15.31 24.36 19.04
CA GLY A 120 16.38 23.40 19.33
C GLY A 120 16.74 23.42 20.82
N MET A 121 17.73 22.63 21.19
CA MET A 121 18.16 22.49 22.60
C MET A 121 18.68 23.80 23.22
N LEU A 122 19.30 24.68 22.42
CA LEU A 122 19.94 25.91 22.90
C LEU A 122 19.49 27.18 22.18
N ARG A 123 18.85 27.08 21.01
CA ARG A 123 18.45 28.22 20.18
C ARG A 123 17.16 27.92 19.44
N SER A 124 16.32 28.94 19.30
CA SER A 124 15.21 28.95 18.35
C SER A 124 15.64 29.58 17.02
N ARG A 125 14.93 29.24 15.95
CA ARG A 125 15.12 29.84 14.63
C ARG A 125 13.82 29.83 13.84
N LEU A 126 13.67 30.79 12.94
CA LEU A 126 12.57 30.79 11.97
C LEU A 126 12.87 29.80 10.86
N ILE A 127 11.86 29.03 10.49
CA ILE A 127 11.89 28.05 9.42
C ILE A 127 10.66 28.25 8.53
N GLU A 128 10.80 28.01 7.24
CA GLU A 128 9.64 27.79 6.38
C GLU A 128 9.42 26.28 6.24
N MET A 129 8.22 25.81 6.58
CA MET A 129 7.85 24.41 6.42
C MET A 129 6.76 24.26 5.36
N ARG A 130 6.96 23.33 4.44
CA ARG A 130 6.03 23.02 3.35
C ARG A 130 5.92 21.51 3.15
N PHE A 131 4.74 21.02 2.83
CA PHE A 131 4.55 19.62 2.47
C PHE A 131 4.72 19.40 0.97
N LEU A 132 5.43 18.34 0.61
CA LEU A 132 5.63 17.86 -0.75
C LEU A 132 4.90 16.53 -0.92
N PRO A 133 3.65 16.52 -1.44
CA PRO A 133 2.83 15.30 -1.49
C PRO A 133 3.43 14.20 -2.34
N ALA A 134 4.14 14.58 -3.41
CA ALA A 134 4.83 13.66 -4.31
C ALA A 134 5.99 12.90 -3.64
N LEU A 135 6.52 13.40 -2.53
CA LEU A 135 7.58 12.75 -1.76
C LEU A 135 7.08 12.28 -0.38
N SER A 136 5.86 12.68 0.01
CA SER A 136 5.34 12.52 1.37
C SER A 136 6.29 13.08 2.44
N LEU A 137 6.91 14.23 2.17
CA LEU A 137 7.88 14.88 3.06
C LEU A 137 7.44 16.30 3.46
N PHE A 138 7.67 16.67 4.70
CA PHE A 138 7.70 18.06 5.14
C PHE A 138 9.11 18.62 4.97
N GLN A 139 9.29 19.51 4.01
CA GLN A 139 10.54 20.21 3.75
C GLN A 139 10.63 21.45 4.65
N GLN A 140 11.77 21.61 5.32
CA GLN A 140 12.11 22.73 6.19
C GLN A 140 13.30 23.48 5.59
N HIS A 141 13.14 24.78 5.37
CA HIS A 141 14.20 25.63 4.83
C HIS A 141 14.83 26.46 5.95
N VAL A 142 16.11 26.22 6.25
CA VAL A 142 16.97 27.11 7.06
C VAL A 142 18.44 26.97 6.65
N GLY A 143 18.89 27.72 5.65
CA GLY A 143 20.24 27.57 5.08
C GLY A 143 20.36 26.25 4.31
N ASP A 144 20.37 25.13 5.03
CA ASP A 144 20.28 23.77 4.49
C ASP A 144 18.83 23.25 4.50
N VAL A 145 18.53 22.36 3.55
CA VAL A 145 17.23 21.67 3.47
C VAL A 145 17.19 20.51 4.46
N LYS A 146 16.25 20.53 5.39
CA LYS A 146 15.94 19.39 6.27
C LYS A 146 14.54 18.86 5.96
N ALA A 147 14.32 17.56 6.08
CA ALA A 147 13.02 16.95 5.80
C ALA A 147 12.54 16.08 6.97
N ILE A 148 11.22 16.05 7.18
CA ILE A 148 10.54 15.06 8.01
C ILE A 148 9.68 14.21 7.09
N ALA A 149 9.89 12.90 7.07
CA ALA A 149 9.02 12.00 6.32
C ALA A 149 7.68 11.84 7.02
N LEU A 150 6.58 11.95 6.28
CA LEU A 150 5.25 11.73 6.84
C LEU A 150 5.12 10.31 7.42
N ASP A 151 5.73 9.33 6.76
CA ASP A 151 5.74 7.93 7.20
C ASP A 151 6.48 7.73 8.53
N SER A 152 7.38 8.64 8.93
CA SER A 152 8.03 8.58 10.24
C SER A 152 7.24 9.28 11.34
N VAL A 153 6.23 10.09 11.01
CA VAL A 153 5.40 10.82 11.97
C VAL A 153 4.47 9.85 12.71
N MET A 154 4.76 9.65 13.99
CA MET A 154 3.95 8.83 14.89
C MET A 154 2.81 9.65 15.50
N ASP A 155 3.11 10.87 15.94
CA ASP A 155 2.12 11.73 16.61
C ASP A 155 2.34 13.21 16.31
N VAL A 156 1.26 13.98 16.35
CA VAL A 156 1.28 15.44 16.26
C VAL A 156 0.25 16.02 17.22
N ARG A 157 0.66 16.95 18.07
CA ARG A 157 -0.23 17.53 19.08
C ARG A 157 0.20 18.93 19.47
N THR A 158 -0.77 19.75 19.85
CA THR A 158 -0.52 21.05 20.50
C THR A 158 0.04 20.83 21.89
N VAL A 159 0.91 21.75 22.33
CA VAL A 159 1.39 21.80 23.71
C VAL A 159 0.93 23.13 24.30
N CYS A 160 0.36 23.08 25.50
CA CYS A 160 -0.11 24.22 26.28
C CYS A 160 0.69 24.28 27.58
N ASN A 161 0.93 25.47 28.15
CA ASN A 161 1.61 25.58 29.44
C ASN A 161 0.73 25.96 30.62
N ASP A 162 0.92 25.23 31.71
CA ASP A 162 0.77 25.72 33.06
C ASP A 162 2.08 26.42 33.47
N LYS A 163 2.09 27.75 33.34
CA LYS A 163 3.04 28.73 33.92
C LYS A 163 4.48 28.68 33.36
N ASP A 164 4.98 29.87 33.02
CA ASP A 164 6.27 30.17 32.37
C ASP A 164 6.29 29.90 30.85
N ASN A 165 6.54 30.95 30.08
CA ASN A 165 6.18 31.10 28.66
C ASN A 165 7.08 30.29 27.67
N ALA A 166 7.43 29.05 28.01
CA ALA A 166 8.38 28.19 27.29
C ALA A 166 7.73 27.05 26.48
N ASP A 167 6.46 26.67 26.72
CA ASP A 167 5.74 25.63 25.94
C ASP A 167 4.51 26.19 25.21
N LEU A 168 4.74 27.13 24.30
CA LEU A 168 3.79 27.51 23.27
C LEU A 168 4.19 26.82 21.97
N GLY A 169 3.26 26.10 21.33
CA GLY A 169 3.58 25.43 20.08
C GLY A 169 2.77 24.20 19.77
N PHE A 170 3.33 23.41 18.87
CA PHE A 170 2.96 22.03 18.60
C PHE A 170 4.22 21.20 18.40
N VAL A 171 4.05 19.90 18.56
CA VAL A 171 5.12 18.92 18.47
C VAL A 171 4.78 17.91 17.40
N ILE A 172 5.76 17.58 16.56
CA ILE A 172 5.75 16.43 15.67
C ILE A 172 6.70 15.39 16.27
N ILE A 173 6.17 14.22 16.61
CA ILE A 173 6.95 13.08 17.10
C ILE A 173 7.17 12.12 15.95
N THR A 174 8.43 11.85 15.66
CA THR A 174 8.84 10.82 14.71
C THR A 174 9.37 9.59 15.45
N SER A 175 9.66 8.51 14.72
CA SER A 175 10.28 7.30 15.29
C SER A 175 11.64 7.54 15.93
N THR A 176 12.37 8.59 15.54
CA THR A 176 13.73 8.87 15.99
C THR A 176 13.85 10.16 16.79
N GLU A 177 13.01 11.16 16.51
CA GLU A 177 13.17 12.52 17.00
C GLU A 177 11.85 13.19 17.36
N GLN A 178 11.90 14.11 18.33
CA GLN A 178 10.82 15.03 18.64
C GLN A 178 11.14 16.43 18.07
N HIS A 179 10.25 16.98 17.27
CA HIS A 179 10.40 18.31 16.70
C HIS A 179 9.39 19.28 17.31
N ARG A 180 9.88 20.40 17.85
CA ARG A 180 9.05 21.43 18.49
C ARG A 180 8.97 22.67 17.61
N PHE A 181 7.74 23.13 17.36
CA PHE A 181 7.45 24.27 16.50
C PHE A 181 6.45 25.19 17.17
N ASP A 182 6.50 26.49 16.85
CA ASP A 182 5.43 27.43 17.17
C ASP A 182 5.04 28.25 15.94
N ALA A 183 3.75 28.53 15.82
CA ALA A 183 3.17 29.33 14.76
C ALA A 183 2.90 30.75 15.25
N SER A 184 2.68 31.67 14.32
CA SER A 184 2.35 33.06 14.66
C SER A 184 1.03 33.21 15.44
N THR A 185 0.08 32.29 15.29
CA THR A 185 -1.20 32.30 16.01
C THR A 185 -1.63 30.91 16.47
N ARG A 186 -2.52 30.85 17.46
CA ARG A 186 -3.09 29.59 17.96
C ARG A 186 -3.90 28.86 16.89
N GLU A 187 -4.63 29.61 16.07
CA GLU A 187 -5.47 29.08 14.99
C GLU A 187 -4.59 28.38 13.94
N LYS A 188 -3.47 29.00 13.56
CA LYS A 188 -2.49 28.39 12.65
C LYS A 188 -1.87 27.13 13.22
N ARG A 189 -1.55 27.11 14.53
CA ARG A 189 -1.07 25.89 15.20
C ARG A 189 -2.07 24.76 15.06
N GLN A 190 -3.33 25.02 15.43
CA GLN A 190 -4.38 24.00 15.37
C GLN A 190 -4.60 23.52 13.94
N GLN A 191 -4.70 24.45 12.99
CA GLN A 191 -4.88 24.14 11.57
C GLN A 191 -3.78 23.21 11.04
N TRP A 192 -2.51 23.44 11.40
CA TRP A 192 -1.39 22.60 11.00
C TRP A 192 -1.36 21.25 11.71
N VAL A 193 -1.68 21.21 13.01
CA VAL A 193 -1.80 19.94 13.75
C VAL A 193 -2.88 19.05 13.13
N ASP A 194 -4.05 19.62 12.85
CA ASP A 194 -5.17 18.92 12.20
C ASP A 194 -4.77 18.47 10.78
N ALA A 195 -4.12 19.34 10.02
CA ALA A 195 -3.70 19.02 8.65
C ALA A 195 -2.63 17.92 8.60
N ILE A 196 -1.62 17.94 9.47
CA ILE A 196 -0.60 16.90 9.58
C ILE A 196 -1.23 15.57 10.03
N SER A 197 -2.15 15.62 11.00
CA SER A 197 -2.89 14.43 11.46
C SER A 197 -3.70 13.82 10.31
N SER A 198 -4.45 14.66 9.59
CA SER A 198 -5.25 14.24 8.44
C SER A 198 -4.37 13.63 7.33
N ALA A 199 -3.21 14.24 7.04
CA ALA A 199 -2.25 13.69 6.08
C ALA A 199 -1.76 12.29 6.50
N ARG A 200 -1.40 12.13 7.78
CA ARG A 200 -0.96 10.85 8.35
C ARG A 200 -2.05 9.79 8.23
N ASP A 201 -3.28 10.13 8.59
CA ASP A 201 -4.40 9.19 8.58
C ASP A 201 -4.73 8.73 7.15
N VAL A 202 -4.75 9.65 6.17
CA VAL A 202 -4.90 9.29 4.74
C VAL A 202 -3.77 8.38 4.30
N ARG A 203 -2.52 8.71 4.62
CA ARG A 203 -1.35 7.91 4.24
C ARG A 203 -1.38 6.50 4.85
N GLN A 204 -1.73 6.38 6.12
CA GLN A 204 -1.86 5.09 6.81
C GLN A 204 -2.95 4.21 6.19
N ASN A 205 -4.09 4.82 5.80
CA ASN A 205 -5.16 4.11 5.09
C ASN A 205 -4.72 3.62 3.71
N LEU A 206 -3.96 4.42 2.96
CA LEU A 206 -3.39 4.00 1.68
C LEU A 206 -2.44 2.81 1.87
N LEU A 207 -1.52 2.90 2.84
CA LEU A 207 -0.58 1.82 3.18
C LEU A 207 -1.29 0.55 3.66
N ALA A 208 -2.40 0.67 4.38
CA ALA A 208 -3.21 -0.48 4.80
C ALA A 208 -3.82 -1.18 3.59
N LEU A 209 -4.40 -0.43 2.64
CA LEU A 209 -4.96 -0.98 1.42
C LEU A 209 -3.90 -1.66 0.54
N GLU A 210 -2.70 -1.09 0.44
CA GLU A 210 -1.59 -1.70 -0.30
C GLU A 210 -1.15 -3.03 0.33
N ARG A 211 -1.00 -3.06 1.66
CA ARG A 211 -0.67 -4.29 2.40
C ARG A 211 -1.73 -5.36 2.23
N ASP A 212 -3.01 -5.02 2.33
CA ASP A 212 -4.12 -5.94 2.09
C ASP A 212 -4.11 -6.51 0.67
N LYS A 213 -3.82 -5.66 -0.32
CA LYS A 213 -3.71 -6.10 -1.72
C LYS A 213 -2.53 -7.06 -1.91
N GLN A 214 -1.37 -6.73 -1.36
CA GLN A 214 -0.18 -7.60 -1.41
C GLN A 214 -0.43 -8.93 -0.70
N ALA A 215 -1.07 -8.90 0.47
CA ALA A 215 -1.42 -10.11 1.23
C ALA A 215 -2.34 -11.04 0.43
N LYS A 216 -3.34 -10.48 -0.28
CA LYS A 216 -4.23 -11.27 -1.16
C LYS A 216 -3.49 -11.89 -2.35
N ILE A 217 -2.56 -11.16 -2.95
CA ILE A 217 -1.72 -11.68 -4.04
C ILE A 217 -0.84 -12.82 -3.52
N ALA A 218 -0.13 -12.59 -2.42
CA ALA A 218 0.73 -13.60 -1.80
C ALA A 218 -0.05 -14.85 -1.38
N ALA A 219 -1.27 -14.70 -0.85
CA ALA A 219 -2.12 -15.83 -0.50
C ALA A 219 -2.54 -16.65 -1.73
N LYS A 220 -2.85 -15.98 -2.85
CA LYS A 220 -3.17 -16.65 -4.11
C LYS A 220 -1.97 -17.41 -4.67
N GLU A 221 -0.79 -16.77 -4.70
CA GLU A 221 0.45 -17.41 -5.16
C GLU A 221 0.82 -18.62 -4.28
N HIS A 222 0.67 -18.49 -2.95
CA HIS A 222 0.91 -19.59 -2.03
C HIS A 222 -0.03 -20.78 -2.29
N GLU A 223 -1.30 -20.53 -2.57
CA GLU A 223 -2.27 -21.58 -2.89
C GLU A 223 -1.93 -22.27 -4.23
N GLU A 224 -1.53 -21.52 -5.26
CA GLU A 224 -1.10 -22.08 -6.55
C GLU A 224 0.16 -22.96 -6.40
N VAL A 225 1.15 -22.50 -5.62
CA VAL A 225 2.37 -23.27 -5.32
C VAL A 225 2.02 -24.55 -4.57
N LYS A 226 1.10 -24.48 -3.59
CA LYS A 226 0.65 -25.64 -2.83
C LYS A 226 -0.01 -26.68 -3.74
N GLN A 227 -0.91 -26.26 -4.63
CA GLN A 227 -1.56 -27.16 -5.59
C GLN A 227 -0.55 -27.82 -6.53
N TYR A 228 0.46 -27.07 -7.00
CA TYR A 228 1.52 -27.63 -7.82
C TYR A 228 2.37 -28.66 -7.05
N ALA A 229 2.73 -28.38 -5.80
CA ALA A 229 3.48 -29.29 -4.95
C ALA A 229 2.70 -30.61 -4.70
N GLU A 230 1.41 -30.52 -4.41
CA GLU A 230 0.53 -31.69 -4.25
C GLU A 230 0.46 -32.53 -5.54
N GLN A 231 0.31 -31.88 -6.70
CA GLN A 231 0.32 -32.58 -7.99
C GLN A 231 1.66 -33.28 -8.26
N MET A 232 2.79 -32.64 -7.92
CA MET A 232 4.12 -33.22 -8.06
C MET A 232 4.31 -34.43 -7.16
N GLN A 233 3.86 -34.37 -5.90
CA GLN A 233 3.91 -35.50 -4.99
C GLN A 233 3.09 -36.69 -5.50
N ILE A 234 1.87 -36.44 -5.99
CA ILE A 234 1.03 -37.49 -6.59
C ILE A 234 1.72 -38.13 -7.80
N LEU A 235 2.40 -37.33 -8.63
CA LEU A 235 3.16 -37.84 -9.77
C LEU A 235 4.36 -38.70 -9.34
N GLU A 236 5.07 -38.32 -8.28
CA GLU A 236 6.18 -39.08 -7.71
C GLU A 236 5.72 -40.42 -7.12
N GLU A 237 4.64 -40.41 -6.34
CA GLU A 237 4.03 -41.62 -5.78
C GLU A 237 3.58 -42.60 -6.88
N LYS A 238 2.95 -42.09 -7.95
CA LYS A 238 2.58 -42.90 -9.11
C LYS A 238 3.81 -43.50 -9.80
N LYS A 239 4.89 -42.72 -9.98
CA LYS A 239 6.14 -43.22 -10.58
C LYS A 239 6.77 -44.31 -9.70
N ALA A 240 6.78 -44.14 -8.38
CA ALA A 240 7.29 -45.12 -7.43
C ALA A 240 6.47 -46.42 -7.47
N SER A 241 5.14 -46.33 -7.45
CA SER A 241 4.23 -47.48 -7.55
C SER A 241 4.42 -48.24 -8.87
N PHE A 242 4.50 -47.54 -10.01
CA PHE A 242 4.79 -48.19 -11.30
C PHE A 242 6.15 -48.90 -11.31
N HIS A 243 7.15 -48.33 -10.65
CA HIS A 243 8.46 -48.94 -10.53
C HIS A 243 8.39 -50.22 -9.69
N GLU A 244 7.72 -50.17 -8.53
CA GLU A 244 7.53 -51.30 -7.63
C GLU A 244 6.77 -52.46 -8.30
N ASP A 245 5.66 -52.17 -8.98
CA ASP A 245 4.88 -53.16 -9.74
C ASP A 245 5.72 -53.83 -10.82
N ARG A 246 6.55 -53.06 -11.54
CA ARG A 246 7.46 -53.60 -12.55
C ARG A 246 8.49 -54.53 -11.92
N MET A 247 9.03 -54.18 -10.76
CA MET A 247 10.00 -55.01 -10.03
C MET A 247 9.34 -56.31 -9.52
N LYS A 248 8.12 -56.21 -8.99
CA LYS A 248 7.31 -57.35 -8.53
C LYS A 248 7.03 -58.34 -9.67
N ARG A 249 6.51 -57.88 -10.81
CA ARG A 249 6.28 -58.73 -11.99
C ARG A 249 7.55 -59.41 -12.49
N ARG A 250 8.69 -58.73 -12.42
CA ARG A 250 10.00 -59.32 -12.76
C ARG A 250 10.42 -60.39 -11.76
N ALA A 251 10.18 -60.19 -10.46
CA ALA A 251 10.46 -61.17 -9.43
C ALA A 251 9.56 -62.42 -9.58
N GLU A 252 8.26 -62.24 -9.75
CA GLU A 252 7.29 -63.31 -10.00
C GLU A 252 7.66 -64.13 -11.25
N LYS A 253 8.07 -63.47 -12.33
CA LYS A 253 8.54 -64.15 -13.54
C LYS A 253 9.83 -64.93 -13.31
N ARG A 254 10.77 -64.41 -12.51
CA ARG A 254 11.98 -65.15 -12.13
C ARG A 254 11.64 -66.39 -11.30
N GLU A 255 10.70 -66.27 -10.38
CA GLU A 255 10.26 -67.38 -9.52
C GLU A 255 9.51 -68.46 -10.31
N SER A 256 8.59 -68.07 -11.21
CA SER A 256 7.88 -69.03 -12.06
C SER A 256 8.82 -69.81 -12.99
N LEU A 257 9.86 -69.14 -13.52
CA LEU A 257 10.91 -69.81 -14.29
C LEU A 257 11.71 -70.78 -13.41
N ARG A 258 12.04 -70.42 -12.16
CA ARG A 258 12.72 -71.35 -11.24
C ARG A 258 11.92 -72.62 -11.00
N LEU A 259 10.63 -72.48 -10.70
CA LEU A 259 9.73 -73.60 -10.46
C LEU A 259 9.61 -74.48 -11.71
N LYS A 260 9.46 -73.88 -12.90
CA LYS A 260 9.36 -74.61 -14.17
C LYS A 260 10.59 -75.46 -14.49
N TYR A 261 11.78 -75.01 -14.09
CA TYR A 261 13.06 -75.67 -14.38
C TYR A 261 13.69 -76.36 -13.16
N ASN A 262 12.97 -76.51 -12.03
CA ASN A 262 13.47 -77.12 -10.78
C ASN A 262 14.81 -76.54 -10.29
N LEU A 263 14.99 -75.23 -10.42
CA LEU A 263 16.21 -74.54 -9.98
C LEU A 263 16.16 -74.27 -8.46
N ALA A 264 17.25 -74.54 -7.76
CA ALA A 264 17.36 -74.30 -6.32
C ALA A 264 17.05 -72.83 -5.96
N PRO A 265 16.43 -72.56 -4.79
CA PRO A 265 16.13 -71.21 -4.33
C PRO A 265 17.42 -70.39 -4.15
N PRO A 266 17.32 -69.05 -4.18
CA PRO A 266 18.50 -68.21 -4.03
C PRO A 266 19.01 -68.38 -2.60
N THR A 267 20.26 -68.80 -2.44
CA THR A 267 20.92 -68.83 -1.14
C THR A 267 20.98 -67.41 -0.59
N MET A 268 20.32 -67.16 0.53
CA MET A 268 20.50 -65.90 1.26
C MET A 268 21.94 -65.89 1.79
N ALA A 269 22.81 -65.06 1.21
CA ALA A 269 24.08 -64.75 1.84
C ALA A 269 23.77 -63.99 3.14
N ALA A 270 24.06 -64.61 4.28
CA ALA A 270 24.00 -63.96 5.57
C ALA A 270 25.10 -62.89 5.64
N SER A 271 24.70 -61.66 5.93
CA SER A 271 25.57 -60.57 6.37
C SER A 271 24.84 -59.76 7.42
#